data_AF-A0AAU0M8S8-F1
#
_entry.id   AF-A0AAU0M8S8-F1
#
_cell.length_a   1.000
_cell.length_b   1.000
_cell.length_c   1.000
_cell.angle_alpha   90.00
_cell.angle_beta   90.00
_cell.angle_gamma   90.00
#
_symmetry.space_group_name_H-M   'P 1'
#
loop_
_entity.id
_entity.type
_entity.pdbx_description
1 polymer ?
#
loop_
_entity_poly.entity_id
_entity_poly.type
_entity_poly.pdbx_seq_one_letter_code
_entity_poly.pdbx_strand_id
1 'polypeptide(L)'
;MLESAPLLSEFSDWHAVLNRYLHVPVNPGESEDEWELRWTALDDDFGARAKPYDAAPITEWPDELRAEIESSWEAIFDPATWRPKLNLQATISELRTADVVRAVRIR
;
A
#
# COMPACT_ATOMS: atom_id res chain seq x y z
N MET A 1 -22.09 7.06 -20.62
CA MET A 1 -21.63 6.66 -19.28
C MET A 1 -20.31 5.96 -19.48
N LEU A 2 -19.21 6.44 -18.90
CA LEU A 2 -18.00 5.64 -18.83
C LEU A 2 -18.33 4.50 -17.86
N GLU A 3 -18.29 3.26 -18.35
CA GLU A 3 -18.40 2.10 -17.48
C GLU A 3 -17.22 2.15 -16.52
N SER A 4 -17.52 2.24 -15.21
CA SER A 4 -16.50 2.20 -14.18
C SER A 4 -15.88 0.80 -14.20
N ALA A 5 -14.67 0.68 -14.75
CA ALA A 5 -13.93 -0.57 -14.65
C ALA A 5 -13.60 -0.82 -13.16
N PRO A 6 -13.84 -2.02 -12.62
CA PRO A 6 -13.49 -2.33 -11.24
C PRO A 6 -11.97 -2.26 -11.07
N LEU A 7 -11.51 -1.56 -10.02
CA LEU A 7 -10.11 -1.58 -9.61
C LEU A 7 -9.88 -2.86 -8.78
N LEU A 8 -8.95 -3.70 -9.24
CA LEU A 8 -8.58 -4.93 -8.56
C LEU A 8 -7.32 -4.72 -7.75
N SER A 9 -7.31 -5.22 -6.52
CA SER A 9 -6.14 -5.21 -5.64
C SER A 9 -6.07 -6.51 -4.85
N GLU A 10 -4.87 -6.90 -4.45
CA GLU A 10 -4.69 -7.94 -3.45
C GLU A 10 -5.25 -7.48 -2.08
N PHE A 11 -6.00 -8.35 -1.41
CA PHE A 11 -6.74 -7.99 -0.19
C PHE A 11 -5.82 -7.74 1.02
N SER A 12 -4.81 -8.59 1.20
CA SER A 12 -3.89 -8.59 2.34
C SER A 12 -2.88 -7.44 2.27
N ASP A 13 -2.50 -7.00 1.07
CA ASP A 13 -1.53 -5.94 0.81
C ASP A 13 -2.04 -4.57 1.25
N TRP A 14 -3.36 -4.41 1.40
CA TRP A 14 -3.95 -3.24 2.05
C TRP A 14 -3.47 -3.05 3.50
N HIS A 15 -2.99 -4.10 4.18
CA HIS A 15 -2.36 -3.93 5.49
C HIS A 15 -1.11 -3.06 5.43
N ALA A 16 -0.36 -3.05 4.32
CA ALA A 16 0.78 -2.14 4.16
C ALA A 16 0.31 -0.68 4.16
N VAL A 17 -0.74 -0.37 3.39
CA VAL A 17 -1.33 0.97 3.33
C VAL A 17 -1.89 1.41 4.69
N LEU A 18 -2.67 0.53 5.33
CA LEU A 18 -3.35 0.84 6.59
C LEU A 18 -2.38 1.04 7.76
N ASN A 19 -1.27 0.30 7.79
CA ASN A 19 -0.27 0.39 8.85
C ASN A 19 0.90 1.33 8.51
N ARG A 20 0.90 1.95 7.32
CA ARG A 20 1.99 2.78 6.81
C ARG A 20 3.32 2.03 6.71
N TYR A 21 3.26 0.78 6.26
CA TYR A 21 4.45 -0.02 5.95
C TYR A 21 4.80 0.05 4.47
N LEU A 22 6.07 -0.21 4.18
CA LEU A 22 6.53 -0.35 2.82
C LEU A 22 5.91 -1.63 2.23
N HIS A 23 5.21 -1.51 1.11
CA HIS A 23 4.75 -2.68 0.38
C HIS A 23 5.89 -3.21 -0.50
N VAL A 24 6.18 -4.50 -0.40
CA VAL A 24 7.25 -5.14 -1.19
C VAL A 24 6.64 -6.27 -2.01
N PRO A 25 6.48 -6.10 -3.32
CA PRO A 25 5.91 -7.13 -4.17
C PRO A 25 6.86 -8.32 -4.30
N VAL A 26 6.29 -9.45 -4.66
CA VAL A 26 6.99 -10.72 -4.79
C VAL A 26 7.57 -10.81 -6.19
N ASN A 27 8.87 -11.11 -6.28
CA ASN A 27 9.49 -11.24 -7.58
C ASN A 27 9.13 -12.58 -8.25
N PRO A 28 9.05 -12.65 -9.59
CA PRO A 28 8.82 -13.91 -10.28
C PRO A 28 9.89 -14.96 -9.93
N GLY A 29 9.45 -16.10 -9.39
CA GLY A 29 10.33 -17.21 -9.01
C GLY A 29 10.99 -17.08 -7.63
N GLU A 30 10.71 -15.99 -6.91
CA GLU A 30 11.17 -15.81 -5.54
C GLU A 30 10.42 -16.74 -4.59
N SER A 31 11.17 -17.42 -3.73
CA SER A 31 10.60 -18.21 -2.63
C SER A 31 10.06 -17.30 -1.52
N GLU A 32 9.21 -17.86 -0.66
CA GLU A 32 8.67 -17.11 0.48
C GLU A 32 9.77 -16.64 1.44
N ASP A 33 10.75 -17.48 1.75
CA ASP A 33 11.89 -17.14 2.61
C ASP A 33 12.77 -16.03 2.01
N GLU A 34 13.02 -16.07 0.69
CA GLU A 34 13.77 -15.01 -0.01
C GLU A 34 13.01 -13.69 0.01
N TRP A 35 11.70 -13.74 -0.21
CA TRP A 35 10.83 -12.58 -0.14
C TRP A 35 10.80 -12.00 1.28
N GLU A 36 10.66 -12.83 2.32
CA GLU A 36 10.60 -12.38 3.71
C GLU A 36 11.90 -11.70 4.15
N LEU A 37 13.05 -12.26 3.77
CA LEU A 37 14.37 -11.66 4.03
C LEU A 37 14.50 -10.29 3.35
N ARG A 38 14.08 -10.19 2.09
CA ARG A 38 14.13 -8.93 1.34
C ARG A 38 13.15 -7.90 1.89
N TRP A 39 11.92 -8.30 2.18
CA TRP A 39 10.90 -7.45 2.79
C TRP A 39 11.40 -6.89 4.12
N THR A 40 11.92 -7.75 5.01
CA THR A 40 12.45 -7.33 6.31
C THR A 40 13.57 -6.30 6.16
N ALA A 41 14.53 -6.54 5.26
CA ALA A 41 15.63 -5.61 5.06
C ALA A 41 15.18 -4.25 4.52
N LEU A 42 14.21 -4.23 3.60
CA LEU A 42 13.66 -3.00 3.03
C LEU A 42 12.78 -2.23 4.02
N ASP A 43 11.95 -2.94 4.78
CA ASP A 43 11.07 -2.34 5.79
C ASP A 43 11.89 -1.79 6.97
N ASP A 44 12.94 -2.48 7.41
CA ASP A 44 13.86 -1.98 8.45
C ASP A 44 14.59 -0.70 8.01
N ASP A 45 15.10 -0.65 6.76
CA ASP A 45 15.75 0.54 6.21
C ASP A 45 14.77 1.72 6.11
N PHE A 46 13.60 1.48 5.51
CA PHE A 46 12.58 2.49 5.37
C PHE A 46 12.10 2.98 6.73
N GLY A 47 11.80 2.05 7.64
CA GLY A 47 11.37 2.33 9.01
C GLY A 47 12.38 3.15 9.78
N ALA A 48 13.68 2.89 9.64
CA ALA A 48 14.73 3.69 10.27
C ALA A 48 14.72 5.14 9.78
N ARG A 49 14.47 5.38 8.49
CA ARG A 49 14.38 6.72 7.89
C ARG A 49 13.07 7.43 8.21
N ALA A 50 11.96 6.68 8.29
CA ALA A 50 10.61 7.19 8.53
C ALA A 50 10.32 7.46 10.01
N LYS A 51 10.95 6.73 10.93
CA LYS A 51 10.72 6.79 12.39
C LYS A 51 10.61 8.20 13.00
N PRO A 52 11.42 9.20 12.60
CA PRO A 52 11.26 10.56 13.11
C PRO A 52 9.91 11.21 12.81
N TYR A 53 9.15 10.69 11.84
CA TYR A 53 7.92 11.26 11.31
C TYR A 53 6.67 10.43 11.60
N ASP A 54 6.78 9.29 12.30
CA ASP A 54 5.65 8.37 12.56
C ASP A 54 4.43 9.04 13.21
N ALA A 55 4.68 10.03 14.08
CA ALA A 55 3.63 10.78 14.76
C ALA A 55 2.95 11.84 13.88
N ALA A 56 3.58 12.22 12.76
CA ALA A 56 3.06 13.21 11.83
C ALA A 56 2.12 12.57 10.79
N PRO A 57 1.17 13.34 10.22
CA PRO A 57 0.47 12.94 9.01
C PRO A 57 1.45 12.69 7.86
N ILE A 58 1.17 11.70 7.01
CA ILE A 58 2.05 11.36 5.87
C ILE A 58 2.24 12.53 4.88
N THR A 59 1.27 13.44 4.83
CA THR A 59 1.34 14.67 4.01
C THR A 59 2.42 15.64 4.48
N GLU A 60 2.90 15.50 5.71
CA GLU A 60 3.97 16.31 6.31
C GLU A 60 5.33 15.61 6.29
N TRP A 61 5.41 14.38 5.79
CA TRP A 61 6.67 13.66 5.64
C TRP A 61 7.54 14.30 4.56
N PRO A 62 8.88 14.11 4.61
CA PRO A 62 9.75 14.48 3.50
C PRO A 62 9.24 13.91 2.17
N ASP A 63 9.25 14.74 1.12
CA ASP A 63 8.66 14.38 -0.18
C ASP A 63 9.22 13.07 -0.74
N GLU A 64 10.51 12.79 -0.52
CA GLU A 64 11.17 11.55 -0.95
C GLU A 64 10.60 10.31 -0.24
N LEU A 65 10.42 10.38 1.09
CA LEU A 65 9.85 9.27 1.87
C LEU A 65 8.38 9.04 1.54
N ARG A 66 7.62 10.13 1.37
CA ARG A 66 6.22 10.05 0.94
C ARG A 66 6.10 9.44 -0.45
N ALA A 67 6.90 9.89 -1.41
CA ALA A 67 6.87 9.35 -2.76
C ALA A 67 7.28 7.86 -2.79
N GLU A 68 8.29 7.47 -2.00
CA GLU A 68 8.72 6.08 -1.90
C GLU A 68 7.61 5.16 -1.39
N ILE A 69 6.98 5.49 -0.25
CA ILE A 69 5.93 4.65 0.32
C ILE A 69 4.65 4.65 -0.52
N GLU A 70 4.25 5.79 -1.07
CA GLU A 70 3.08 5.88 -1.96
C GLU A 70 3.30 5.08 -3.24
N SER A 71 4.47 5.18 -3.87
CA SER A 71 4.80 4.36 -5.05
C SER A 71 4.86 2.87 -4.74
N SER A 72 5.29 2.49 -3.54
CA SER A 72 5.25 1.10 -3.09
C SER A 72 3.81 0.56 -3.06
N TRP A 73 2.85 1.40 -2.66
CA TRP A 73 1.44 1.01 -2.57
C TRP A 73 0.75 0.91 -3.92
N GLU A 74 1.22 1.61 -4.95
CA GLU A 74 0.65 1.47 -6.30
C GLU A 74 0.80 0.03 -6.83
N ALA A 75 1.82 -0.70 -6.37
CA ALA A 75 2.08 -2.08 -6.78
C ALA A 75 0.99 -3.09 -6.31
N ILE A 76 0.14 -2.74 -5.33
CA ILE A 76 -0.98 -3.61 -4.91
C ILE A 76 -2.03 -3.79 -6.01
N PHE A 77 -2.06 -2.84 -6.95
CA PHE A 77 -2.97 -2.85 -8.10
C PHE A 77 -2.35 -3.48 -9.36
N ASP A 78 -1.07 -3.84 -9.34
CA ASP A 78 -0.37 -4.41 -10.49
C ASP A 78 -0.57 -5.94 -10.51
N PRO A 79 -1.28 -6.51 -11.51
CA PRO A 79 -1.47 -7.95 -11.61
C PRO A 79 -0.17 -8.75 -11.76
N ALA A 80 0.93 -8.11 -12.19
CA ALA A 80 2.22 -8.77 -12.33
C ALA A 80 2.87 -9.12 -10.98
N THR A 81 2.41 -8.52 -9.88
CA THR A 81 2.96 -8.74 -8.53
C THR A 81 2.20 -9.79 -7.72
N TRP A 82 1.01 -10.20 -8.19
CA TRP A 82 0.13 -11.09 -7.43
C TRP A 82 0.63 -12.53 -7.42
N ARG A 83 0.70 -13.14 -6.22
CA ARG A 83 0.97 -14.58 -6.08
C ARG A 83 -0.24 -15.41 -6.57
N PRO A 84 -0.01 -16.66 -7.01
CA PRO A 84 -1.10 -17.59 -7.27
C PRO A 84 -1.97 -17.82 -6.01
N LYS A 85 -3.29 -17.91 -6.18
CA LYS A 85 -4.28 -18.23 -5.13
C LYS A 85 -4.47 -17.16 -4.04
N LEU A 86 -4.17 -15.90 -4.34
CA LEU A 86 -4.50 -14.79 -3.43
C LEU A 86 -5.98 -14.41 -3.49
N ASN A 87 -6.44 -13.76 -2.41
CA ASN A 87 -7.77 -13.18 -2.36
C ASN A 87 -7.69 -11.78 -2.99
N LEU A 88 -8.37 -11.59 -4.12
CA LEU A 88 -8.48 -10.28 -4.76
C LEU A 88 -9.76 -9.58 -4.28
N GLN A 89 -9.66 -8.27 -4.09
CA GLN A 89 -10.80 -7.38 -3.87
C GLN A 89 -11.07 -6.56 -5.13
N ALA A 90 -12.34 -6.40 -5.49
CA ALA A 90 -12.78 -5.50 -6.55
C ALA A 90 -13.45 -4.25 -5.96
N THR A 91 -12.88 -3.08 -6.23
CA THR A 91 -13.43 -1.78 -5.85
C THR A 91 -14.12 -1.16 -7.05
N ILE A 92 -15.46 -1.07 -7.00
CA ILE A 92 -16.31 -0.59 -8.11
C ILE A 92 -16.58 0.93 -7.99
N SER A 93 -16.37 1.49 -6.81
CA SER A 93 -16.54 2.93 -6.56
C SER A 93 -15.56 3.38 -5.49
N GLU A 94 -14.73 4.35 -5.86
CA GLU A 94 -13.80 5.01 -4.95
C GLU A 94 -14.50 6.19 -4.28
N LEU A 95 -14.42 6.24 -2.95
CA LEU A 95 -14.79 7.42 -2.19
C LEU A 95 -13.51 8.17 -1.87
N ARG A 96 -13.46 9.47 -2.17
CA ARG A 96 -12.32 10.29 -1.76
C ARG A 96 -12.26 10.30 -0.24
N THR A 97 -11.07 10.14 0.33
CA THR A 97 -10.85 10.16 1.79
C THR A 97 -11.48 11.40 2.44
N ALA A 98 -11.40 12.56 1.78
CA ALA A 98 -12.02 13.80 2.26
C ALA A 98 -13.56 13.70 2.39
N ASP A 99 -14.22 12.97 1.49
CA ASP A 99 -15.67 12.77 1.50
C ASP A 99 -16.07 11.79 2.61
N VAL A 100 -15.28 10.72 2.81
CA VAL A 100 -15.49 9.78 3.93
C VAL A 100 -15.32 10.49 5.27
N VAL A 101 -14.20 11.21 5.47
CA VAL A 101 -13.92 11.97 6.71
C VAL A 101 -15.03 12.98 7.00
N ARG A 102 -15.52 13.68 5.96
CA ARG A 102 -16.65 14.60 6.11
C ARG A 102 -17.93 13.88 6.53
N ALA A 103 -18.20 12.69 6.00
CA ALA A 103 -19.40 11.91 6.32
C ALA A 103 -19.37 11.27 7.72
N VAL A 104 -18.20 10.85 8.21
CA VAL A 104 -18.07 10.15 9.51
C VAL A 104 -17.77 11.08 10.69
N ARG A 105 -17.38 12.33 10.45
CA ARG A 105 -17.30 13.34 11.51
C ARG A 105 -18.72 13.73 11.95
N ILE A 106 -19.25 13.01 12.93
CA ILE A 106 -20.39 13.46 13.73
C ILE A 106 -19.92 14.74 14.45
N ARG A 107 -20.65 15.84 14.22
CA ARG A 107 -20.47 17.09 14.96
C ARG A 107 -21.17 17.00 16.31
#